data_AF-A0A177N7T3-F1
#
_entry.id   AF-A0A177N7T3-F1
#
_cell.length_a   1.000
_cell.length_b   1.000
_cell.length_c   1.000
_cell.angle_alpha   90.00
_cell.angle_beta   90.00
_cell.angle_gamma   90.00
#
_symmetry.space_group_name_H-M   'P 1'
#
loop_
_entity.id
_entity.type
_entity.pdbx_description
1 polymer ?
#
loop_
_entity_poly.entity_id
_entity_poly.type
_entity_poly.pdbx_seq_one_letter_code
_entity_poly.pdbx_strand_id
1 'polypeptide(L)'
;MAQNNFNKNTTDTRPAMPDAAKHTYGLTEQSWKVLTEVTFPTAKTAEVILMALDYCKTRKLDIFKKPVHIVPMWSKALGCNVETVWPSITEIQTTASRTGVWAGMDRPVWGPDVTKTFTGRYKDDNEQWQDIDVSVTFPEWVAVTVYRIVGGKRCAFTEEVYWLEAYSTAGGKNSQVPTAMWIKRPKGQLAKCGKAASLRAAFPEECGYAAEEMEGKIIDIDGSDVIDIDLSAESATAAPVQQPQAEVKPEVIDASKLDPKLIRAVETLIKRTKDANAWAAAEEFIASRFTGVDLIYARAELDKAKRQPALTHTEGMTMPPLSAKDTELSKARQALR
;
A
#
# COMPACT_ATOMS: atom_id res chain seq x y z
N MET A 1 26.65 -11.73 37.62
CA MET A 1 26.41 -10.32 37.27
C MET A 1 26.80 -10.12 35.82
N ALA A 2 25.82 -9.98 34.94
CA ALA A 2 25.98 -9.46 33.58
C ALA A 2 24.61 -8.91 33.20
N GLN A 3 24.38 -7.64 33.55
CA GLN A 3 23.19 -6.91 33.14
C GLN A 3 23.32 -6.66 31.63
N ASN A 4 22.46 -7.30 30.84
CA ASN A 4 22.34 -6.97 29.43
C ASN A 4 21.74 -5.57 29.32
N ASN A 5 22.60 -4.62 28.94
CA ASN A 5 22.23 -3.25 28.57
C ASN A 5 21.32 -3.26 27.34
N PHE A 6 20.01 -3.26 27.57
CA PHE A 6 19.04 -2.78 26.59
C PHE A 6 19.09 -1.25 26.58
N ASN A 7 20.08 -0.69 25.87
CA ASN A 7 20.10 0.74 25.57
C ASN A 7 20.56 0.93 24.12
N LYS A 8 19.64 0.73 23.18
CA LYS A 8 19.74 1.32 21.84
C LYS A 8 18.76 2.49 21.78
N ASN A 9 19.31 3.68 21.96
CA ASN A 9 18.68 4.94 21.56
C ASN A 9 18.74 5.02 20.02
N THR A 10 17.84 4.32 19.35
CA THR A 10 17.34 4.77 18.04
C THR A 10 16.21 5.75 18.34
N THR A 11 16.29 6.97 17.81
CA THR A 11 15.17 7.90 17.75
C THR A 11 14.10 7.32 16.81
N ASP A 12 13.44 6.25 17.22
CA ASP A 12 12.13 5.87 16.70
C ASP A 12 11.16 6.89 17.30
N THR A 13 10.88 7.96 16.56
CA THR A 13 9.72 8.81 16.84
C THR A 13 8.48 7.94 16.65
N ARG A 14 8.06 7.28 17.74
CA ARG A 14 6.82 6.53 17.80
C ARG A 14 5.68 7.45 17.38
N PRO A 15 4.70 6.95 16.62
CA PRO A 15 3.60 7.79 16.17
C PRO A 15 2.87 8.38 17.37
N ALA A 16 2.80 9.72 17.41
CA ALA A 16 2.03 10.43 18.41
C ALA A 16 0.55 10.07 18.29
N MET A 17 -0.18 10.10 19.40
CA MET A 17 -1.60 9.78 19.41
C MET A 17 -2.41 10.85 18.65
N PRO A 18 -3.13 10.50 17.57
CA PRO A 18 -4.02 11.44 16.90
C PRO A 18 -5.27 11.73 17.73
N ASP A 19 -5.85 12.92 17.57
CA ASP A 19 -7.12 13.27 18.23
C ASP A 19 -8.25 12.28 17.90
N ALA A 20 -8.27 11.77 16.65
CA ALA A 20 -9.22 10.75 16.22
C ALA A 20 -9.15 9.46 17.07
N ALA A 21 -7.97 9.06 17.55
CA ALA A 21 -7.82 7.88 18.42
C ALA A 21 -8.59 8.07 19.75
N LYS A 22 -8.61 9.29 20.27
CA LYS A 22 -9.31 9.63 21.51
C LYS A 22 -10.81 9.78 21.28
N HIS A 23 -11.21 10.55 20.27
CA HIS A 23 -12.62 10.90 20.05
C HIS A 23 -13.43 9.77 19.42
N THR A 24 -12.87 9.03 18.46
CA THR A 24 -13.60 8.00 17.68
C THR A 24 -13.57 6.63 18.34
N TYR A 25 -12.51 6.34 19.09
CA TYR A 25 -12.26 5.02 19.70
C TYR A 25 -12.23 5.04 21.23
N GLY A 26 -12.29 6.21 21.85
CA GLY A 26 -12.24 6.35 23.31
C GLY A 26 -10.92 5.86 23.92
N LEU A 27 -9.83 5.82 23.15
CA LEU A 27 -8.55 5.34 23.66
C LEU A 27 -7.94 6.33 24.66
N THR A 28 -7.25 5.80 25.66
CA THR A 28 -6.38 6.58 26.54
C THR A 28 -4.96 6.63 25.99
N GLU A 29 -4.15 7.57 26.45
CA GLU A 29 -2.71 7.62 26.11
C GLU A 29 -1.98 6.33 26.47
N GLN A 30 -2.32 5.70 27.60
CA GLN A 30 -1.74 4.41 27.98
C GLN A 30 -2.12 3.30 26.98
N SER A 31 -3.36 3.30 26.50
CA SER A 31 -3.83 2.33 25.51
C SER A 31 -3.11 2.53 24.17
N TRP A 32 -2.93 3.78 23.74
CA TRP A 32 -2.14 4.11 22.56
C TRP A 32 -0.67 3.67 22.69
N LYS A 33 -0.08 3.85 23.87
CA LYS A 33 1.27 3.37 24.18
C LYS A 33 1.37 1.85 24.05
N VAL A 34 0.38 1.10 24.52
CA VAL A 34 0.34 -0.36 24.34
C VAL A 34 0.22 -0.75 22.86
N LEU A 35 -0.57 -0.01 22.07
CA LEU A 35 -0.69 -0.26 20.63
C LEU A 35 0.64 -0.03 19.92
N THR A 36 1.32 1.07 20.20
CA THR A 36 2.57 1.47 19.54
C THR A 36 3.81 0.73 20.03
N GLU A 37 3.85 0.27 21.29
CA GLU A 37 5.05 -0.36 21.86
C GLU A 37 5.00 -1.89 21.88
N VAL A 38 3.81 -2.46 22.01
CA VAL A 38 3.64 -3.91 22.21
C VAL A 38 2.92 -4.55 21.04
N THR A 39 1.81 -3.95 20.60
CA THR A 39 0.95 -4.57 19.59
C THR A 39 1.55 -4.42 18.19
N PHE A 40 1.96 -3.21 17.84
CA PHE A 40 2.48 -2.81 16.54
C PHE A 40 3.80 -2.02 16.66
N PRO A 41 4.86 -2.61 17.25
CA PRO A 41 6.13 -1.92 17.50
C PRO A 41 6.85 -1.43 16.24
N THR A 42 6.51 -2.01 15.09
CA THR A 42 7.15 -1.71 13.80
C THR A 42 6.33 -0.75 12.94
N ALA A 43 5.17 -0.28 13.41
CA ALA A 43 4.34 0.66 12.68
C ALA A 43 5.00 2.04 12.66
N LYS A 44 5.13 2.61 11.47
CA LYS A 44 5.79 3.91 11.26
C LYS A 44 4.83 5.09 11.39
N THR A 45 3.56 4.85 11.09
CA THR A 45 2.54 5.90 10.99
C THR A 45 1.40 5.67 11.97
N ALA A 46 0.75 6.75 12.42
CA ALA A 46 -0.42 6.63 13.30
C ALA A 46 -1.65 6.17 12.50
N GLU A 47 -1.70 6.57 11.23
CA GLU A 47 -2.75 6.31 10.27
C GLU A 47 -2.97 4.81 10.06
N VAL A 48 -1.90 4.02 9.91
CA VAL A 48 -2.04 2.55 9.75
C VAL A 48 -2.57 1.87 11.03
N ILE A 49 -2.28 2.43 12.21
CA ILE A 49 -2.84 1.94 13.48
C ILE A 49 -4.34 2.29 13.56
N LEU A 50 -4.74 3.48 13.09
CA LEU A 50 -6.15 3.82 12.95
C LEU A 50 -6.87 2.88 11.96
N MET A 51 -6.27 2.54 10.82
CA MET A 51 -6.82 1.54 9.89
C MET A 51 -7.00 0.18 10.55
N ALA A 52 -6.04 -0.25 11.38
CA ALA A 52 -6.15 -1.50 12.13
C ALA A 52 -7.28 -1.44 13.18
N LEU A 53 -7.47 -0.28 13.82
CA LEU A 53 -8.58 -0.03 14.74
C LEU A 53 -9.93 -0.06 14.01
N ASP A 54 -10.05 0.57 12.84
CA ASP A 54 -11.27 0.56 12.00
C ASP A 54 -11.63 -0.87 11.56
N TYR A 55 -10.63 -1.64 11.11
CA TYR A 55 -10.79 -3.05 10.77
C TYR A 55 -11.37 -3.83 11.95
N CYS A 56 -10.77 -3.67 13.13
CA CYS A 56 -11.20 -4.41 14.32
C CYS A 56 -12.57 -3.96 14.82
N LYS A 57 -12.85 -2.65 14.81
CA LYS A 57 -14.15 -2.08 15.22
C LYS A 57 -15.27 -2.62 14.34
N THR A 58 -15.10 -2.58 13.03
CA THR A 58 -16.09 -3.06 12.04
C THR A 58 -16.39 -4.55 12.22
N ARG A 59 -15.35 -5.36 12.49
CA ARG A 59 -15.48 -6.82 12.69
C ARG A 59 -15.74 -7.25 14.14
N LYS A 60 -15.94 -6.30 15.07
CA LYS A 60 -16.13 -6.56 16.51
C LYS A 60 -15.00 -7.44 17.08
N LEU A 61 -13.76 -7.08 16.76
CA LEU A 61 -12.53 -7.73 17.22
C LEU A 61 -11.84 -6.86 18.27
N ASP A 62 -11.17 -7.51 19.20
CA ASP A 62 -10.34 -6.83 20.20
C ASP A 62 -8.93 -6.61 19.62
N ILE A 63 -8.60 -5.34 19.35
CA ILE A 63 -7.30 -4.96 18.77
C ILE A 63 -6.11 -5.42 19.63
N PHE A 64 -6.27 -5.50 20.96
CA PHE A 64 -5.19 -5.88 21.88
C PHE A 64 -4.89 -7.38 21.86
N LYS A 65 -5.79 -8.19 21.29
CA LYS A 65 -5.51 -9.60 20.99
C LYS A 65 -4.71 -9.80 19.72
N LYS A 66 -4.30 -8.69 19.07
CA LYS A 66 -3.53 -8.67 17.82
C LYS A 66 -4.15 -9.55 16.71
N PRO A 67 -5.43 -9.31 16.35
CA PRO A 67 -6.10 -10.04 15.28
C PRO A 67 -5.52 -9.70 13.90
N VAL A 68 -4.86 -8.55 13.74
CA VAL A 68 -4.25 -8.12 12.48
C VAL A 68 -2.75 -7.89 12.64
N HIS A 69 -2.03 -7.88 11.51
CA HIS A 69 -0.64 -7.48 11.40
C HIS A 69 -0.51 -6.27 10.49
N ILE A 70 0.41 -5.38 10.82
CA ILE A 70 0.84 -4.31 9.92
C ILE A 70 2.06 -4.84 9.16
N VAL A 71 1.91 -4.97 7.85
CA VAL A 71 2.91 -5.56 6.96
C VAL A 71 3.33 -4.50 5.94
N PRO A 72 4.63 -4.16 5.85
CA PRO A 72 5.14 -3.30 4.80
C PRO A 72 5.15 -4.07 3.48
N MET A 73 4.46 -3.54 2.47
CA MET A 73 4.29 -4.15 1.17
C MET A 73 4.81 -3.24 0.08
N TRP A 74 5.57 -3.78 -0.87
CA TRP A 74 6.12 -3.00 -1.97
C TRP A 74 4.99 -2.62 -2.94
N SER A 75 4.74 -1.32 -3.10
CA SER A 75 3.85 -0.77 -4.14
C SER A 75 4.67 -0.44 -5.37
N LYS A 76 4.36 -1.08 -6.51
CA LYS A 76 5.00 -0.73 -7.79
C LYS A 76 4.64 0.68 -8.23
N ALA A 77 3.40 1.09 -8.01
CA ALA A 77 2.90 2.40 -8.41
C ALA A 77 3.63 3.55 -7.68
N LEU A 78 3.86 3.40 -6.38
CA LEU A 78 4.54 4.41 -5.56
C LEU A 78 6.06 4.23 -5.52
N GLY A 79 6.57 3.08 -5.94
CA GLY A 79 8.00 2.77 -5.92
C GLY A 79 8.59 2.71 -4.51
N CYS A 80 7.76 2.39 -3.51
CA CYS A 80 8.17 2.31 -2.10
C CYS A 80 7.35 1.26 -1.34
N ASN A 81 7.79 0.93 -0.13
CA ASN A 81 7.00 0.10 0.79
C ASN A 81 5.92 0.94 1.47
N VAL A 82 4.69 0.47 1.39
CA VAL A 82 3.51 1.04 2.07
C VAL A 82 3.09 0.10 3.19
N GLU A 83 2.74 0.65 4.35
CA GLU A 83 2.20 -0.15 5.46
C GLU A 83 0.76 -0.54 5.16
N THR A 84 0.47 -1.84 5.23
CA THR A 84 -0.87 -2.38 4.97
C THR A 84 -1.32 -3.24 6.15
N VAL A 85 -2.64 -3.33 6.37
CA VAL A 85 -3.23 -4.12 7.46
C VAL A 85 -3.73 -5.44 6.89
N TRP A 86 -3.25 -6.55 7.45
CA TRP A 86 -3.65 -7.90 7.05
C TRP A 86 -4.20 -8.70 8.23
N PRO A 87 -5.24 -9.53 8.02
CA PRO A 87 -5.73 -10.45 9.04
C PRO A 87 -4.66 -11.46 9.43
N SER A 88 -4.51 -11.75 10.72
CA SER A 88 -3.70 -12.87 11.20
C SER A 88 -4.45 -14.18 11.04
N ILE A 89 -3.73 -15.31 11.06
CA ILE A 89 -4.36 -16.62 11.18
C ILE A 89 -5.34 -16.72 12.37
N THR A 90 -5.07 -16.01 13.47
CA THR A 90 -5.94 -15.99 14.66
C THR A 90 -7.27 -15.31 14.37
N GLU A 91 -7.26 -14.23 13.59
CA GLU A 91 -8.49 -13.55 13.17
C GLU A 91 -9.32 -14.44 12.27
N ILE A 92 -8.70 -15.07 11.26
CA ILE A 92 -9.39 -15.96 10.32
C ILE A 92 -10.05 -17.11 11.09
N GLN A 93 -9.36 -17.70 12.07
CA GLN A 93 -9.94 -18.70 12.95
C GLN A 93 -11.08 -18.18 13.81
N THR A 94 -10.96 -16.96 14.32
CA THR A 94 -11.99 -16.33 15.15
C THR A 94 -13.25 -16.10 14.32
N THR A 95 -13.11 -15.61 13.10
CA THR A 95 -14.20 -15.39 12.16
C THR A 95 -14.85 -16.72 11.77
N ALA A 96 -14.05 -17.73 11.37
CA ALA A 96 -14.56 -19.07 11.08
C ALA A 96 -15.32 -19.68 12.26
N SER A 97 -14.82 -19.53 13.49
CA SER A 97 -15.49 -20.01 14.71
C SER A 97 -16.84 -19.32 14.94
N ARG A 98 -16.90 -17.99 14.73
CA ARG A 98 -18.13 -17.19 14.92
C ARG A 98 -19.26 -17.56 13.96
N THR A 99 -18.96 -18.21 12.84
CA THR A 99 -19.99 -18.73 11.92
C THR A 99 -20.86 -19.83 12.54
N GLY A 100 -20.38 -20.49 13.59
CA GLY A 100 -21.08 -21.64 14.22
C GLY A 100 -21.06 -22.93 13.38
N VAL A 101 -20.51 -22.91 12.17
CA VAL A 101 -20.45 -24.08 11.27
C VAL A 101 -19.04 -24.65 11.11
N TRP A 102 -18.04 -24.13 11.83
CA TRP A 102 -16.71 -24.75 11.89
C TRP A 102 -16.75 -26.05 12.71
N ALA A 103 -16.39 -27.16 12.06
CA ALA A 103 -16.46 -28.52 12.60
C ALA A 103 -15.07 -29.14 12.89
N GLY A 104 -14.08 -28.31 13.21
CA GLY A 104 -12.72 -28.73 13.58
C GLY A 104 -11.72 -28.76 12.42
N MET A 105 -10.53 -29.28 12.70
CA MET A 105 -9.43 -29.42 11.74
C MET A 105 -8.58 -30.64 12.10
N ASP A 106 -7.93 -31.24 11.11
CA ASP A 106 -6.94 -32.30 11.34
C ASP A 106 -5.54 -31.72 11.57
N ARG A 107 -4.65 -32.55 12.13
CA ARG A 107 -3.23 -32.21 12.21
C ARG A 107 -2.66 -31.96 10.81
N PRO A 108 -1.70 -31.04 10.64
CA PRO A 108 -1.03 -30.88 9.35
C PRO A 108 -0.33 -32.16 8.90
N VAL A 109 -0.47 -32.48 7.61
CA VAL A 109 0.27 -33.53 6.90
C VAL A 109 1.40 -32.85 6.12
N TRP A 110 2.56 -33.48 6.09
CA TRP A 110 3.79 -32.89 5.55
C TRP A 110 4.32 -33.70 4.39
N GLY A 111 4.82 -32.99 3.38
CA GLY A 111 5.68 -33.56 2.35
C GLY A 111 7.07 -33.94 2.88
N PRO A 112 7.92 -34.52 2.03
CA PRO A 112 9.28 -34.87 2.39
C PRO A 112 10.09 -33.62 2.76
N ASP A 113 11.07 -33.79 3.66
CA ASP A 113 12.01 -32.71 4.00
C ASP A 113 13.04 -32.53 2.86
N VAL A 114 13.18 -31.30 2.39
CA VAL A 114 14.12 -30.87 1.35
C VAL A 114 15.12 -29.89 1.96
N THR A 115 16.40 -30.06 1.64
CA THR A 115 17.45 -29.11 2.03
C THR A 115 17.88 -28.30 0.83
N LYS A 116 17.84 -26.98 0.94
CA LYS A 116 18.28 -26.06 -0.11
C LYS A 116 19.14 -24.94 0.47
N THR A 117 20.21 -24.61 -0.24
CA THR A 117 21.03 -23.43 0.04
C THR A 117 20.48 -22.24 -0.73
N PHE A 118 20.19 -21.16 -0.02
CA PHE A 118 19.77 -19.89 -0.57
C PHE A 118 20.90 -18.89 -0.45
N THR A 119 21.20 -18.22 -1.56
CA THR A 119 22.23 -17.20 -1.63
C THR A 119 21.59 -15.85 -1.90
N GLY A 120 22.13 -14.79 -1.33
CA GLY A 120 21.63 -13.44 -1.55
C GLY A 120 22.28 -12.43 -0.62
N ARG A 121 21.64 -11.28 -0.45
CA ARG A 121 22.18 -10.20 0.37
C ARG A 121 21.27 -9.94 1.55
N TYR A 122 21.84 -9.75 2.73
CA TYR A 122 21.14 -9.38 3.94
C TYR A 122 21.67 -8.05 4.47
N LYS A 123 20.81 -7.25 5.10
CA LYS A 123 21.18 -5.99 5.73
C LYS A 123 21.40 -6.26 7.22
N ASP A 124 22.65 -6.16 7.67
CA ASP A 124 23.00 -6.42 9.06
C ASP A 124 22.47 -5.33 10.02
N ASP A 125 22.67 -5.53 11.32
CA ASP A 125 22.26 -4.58 12.38
C ASP A 125 22.88 -3.19 12.24
N ASN A 126 23.95 -3.05 11.46
CA ASN A 126 24.65 -1.78 11.17
C ASN A 126 24.23 -1.20 9.82
N GLU A 127 23.14 -1.71 9.25
CA GLU A 127 22.61 -1.30 7.97
C GLU A 127 23.49 -1.61 6.75
N GLN A 128 24.47 -2.49 6.88
CA GLN A 128 25.37 -2.85 5.79
C GLN A 128 24.89 -4.09 5.04
N TRP A 129 24.99 -4.05 3.71
CA TRP A 129 24.66 -5.17 2.86
C TRP A 129 25.80 -6.19 2.84
N GLN A 130 25.51 -7.41 3.28
CA GLN A 130 26.43 -8.54 3.24
C GLN A 130 25.86 -9.68 2.39
N ASP A 131 26.73 -10.36 1.66
CA ASP A 131 26.36 -11.57 0.95
C ASP A 131 26.29 -12.73 1.96
N ILE A 132 25.24 -13.55 1.84
CA ILE A 132 24.96 -14.64 2.76
C ILE A 132 24.50 -15.87 1.99
N ASP A 133 25.04 -17.01 2.40
CA ASP A 133 24.58 -18.33 1.99
C ASP A 133 23.98 -19.03 3.21
N VAL A 134 22.70 -19.42 3.12
CA VAL A 134 22.00 -20.12 4.21
C VAL A 134 21.41 -21.42 3.71
N SER A 135 21.76 -22.53 4.35
CA SER A 135 21.15 -23.84 4.10
C SER A 135 19.96 -24.04 5.03
N VAL A 136 18.79 -24.29 4.46
CA VAL A 136 17.53 -24.49 5.20
C VAL A 136 16.94 -25.83 4.82
N THR A 137 16.57 -26.63 5.82
CA THR A 137 15.77 -27.85 5.65
C THR A 137 14.32 -27.57 5.99
N PHE A 138 13.43 -27.83 5.03
CA PHE A 138 12.01 -27.53 5.14
C PHE A 138 11.17 -28.63 4.45
N PRO A 139 9.91 -28.85 4.87
CA PRO A 139 9.03 -29.76 4.17
C PRO A 139 8.69 -29.17 2.80
N GLU A 140 8.63 -29.99 1.75
CA GLU A 140 8.29 -29.54 0.40
C GLU A 140 6.92 -28.85 0.36
N TRP A 141 5.95 -29.43 1.07
CA TRP A 141 4.58 -28.91 1.18
C TRP A 141 3.95 -29.25 2.53
N VAL A 142 2.85 -28.57 2.83
CA VAL A 142 1.93 -28.93 3.93
C VAL A 142 0.51 -29.01 3.40
N ALA A 143 -0.25 -29.99 3.88
CA ALA A 143 -1.70 -30.06 3.68
C ALA A 143 -2.41 -30.01 5.04
N VAL A 144 -3.43 -29.16 5.14
CA VAL A 144 -4.26 -29.05 6.35
C VAL A 144 -5.71 -29.30 5.97
N THR A 145 -6.44 -30.11 6.74
CA THR A 145 -7.86 -30.34 6.50
C THR A 145 -8.69 -29.57 7.51
N VAL A 146 -9.53 -28.66 7.02
CA VAL A 146 -10.54 -27.94 7.81
C VAL A 146 -11.92 -28.51 7.50
N TYR A 147 -12.76 -28.64 8.51
CA TYR A 147 -14.11 -29.16 8.34
C TYR A 147 -15.16 -28.08 8.55
N ARG A 148 -16.14 -27.98 7.65
CA ARG A 148 -17.29 -27.08 7.79
C ARG A 148 -18.60 -27.87 7.66
N ILE A 149 -19.62 -27.50 8.42
CA ILE A 149 -20.97 -28.03 8.24
C ILE A 149 -21.62 -27.36 7.02
N VAL A 150 -21.96 -28.16 6.01
CA VAL A 150 -22.67 -27.74 4.80
C VAL A 150 -23.92 -28.60 4.65
N GLY A 151 -25.10 -27.98 4.69
CA GLY A 151 -26.37 -28.70 4.63
C GLY A 151 -26.52 -29.77 5.72
N GLY A 152 -26.02 -29.50 6.93
CA GLY A 152 -26.05 -30.44 8.06
C GLY A 152 -25.02 -31.57 8.02
N LYS A 153 -24.15 -31.62 6.99
CA LYS A 153 -23.08 -32.63 6.87
C LYS A 153 -21.72 -32.00 7.11
N ARG A 154 -20.83 -32.74 7.78
CA ARG A 154 -19.43 -32.35 7.94
C ARG A 154 -18.67 -32.60 6.64
N CYS A 155 -18.23 -31.53 5.99
CA CYS A 155 -17.48 -31.55 4.73
C CYS A 155 -16.02 -31.16 4.98
N ALA A 156 -15.09 -31.84 4.30
CA ALA A 156 -13.65 -31.58 4.38
C ALA A 156 -13.21 -30.61 3.30
N PHE A 157 -12.34 -29.67 3.66
CA PHE A 157 -11.68 -28.72 2.78
C PHE A 157 -10.18 -28.80 3.08
N THR A 158 -9.40 -29.19 2.08
CA THR A 158 -7.97 -29.43 2.24
C THR A 158 -7.24 -28.65 1.17
N GLU A 159 -6.32 -27.79 1.60
CA GLU A 159 -5.42 -27.09 0.69
C GLU A 159 -3.98 -27.52 0.97
N GLU A 160 -3.24 -27.71 -0.12
CA GLU A 160 -1.81 -27.99 -0.12
C GLU A 160 -1.04 -26.71 -0.44
N VAL A 161 -0.02 -26.39 0.38
CA VAL A 161 0.80 -25.20 0.21
C VAL A 161 2.27 -25.62 0.15
N TYR A 162 2.93 -25.25 -0.94
CA TYR A 162 4.34 -25.53 -1.18
C TYR A 162 5.23 -24.48 -0.52
N TRP A 163 6.31 -24.94 0.12
CA TRP A 163 7.19 -24.05 0.88
C TRP A 163 7.84 -22.99 -0.01
N LEU A 164 8.33 -23.41 -1.18
CA LEU A 164 9.01 -22.52 -2.14
C LEU A 164 8.08 -21.46 -2.75
N GLU A 165 6.76 -21.65 -2.67
CA GLU A 165 5.76 -20.68 -3.15
C GLU A 165 5.29 -19.73 -2.05
N ALA A 166 5.45 -20.12 -0.78
CA ALA A 166 4.90 -19.41 0.36
C ALA A 166 5.92 -18.57 1.14
N TYR A 167 7.19 -18.97 1.14
CA TYR A 167 8.18 -18.34 2.02
C TYR A 167 8.42 -16.86 1.70
N SER A 168 8.60 -16.06 2.75
CA SER A 168 8.95 -14.64 2.63
C SER A 168 10.46 -14.49 2.45
N THR A 169 10.88 -13.58 1.55
CA THR A 169 12.29 -13.28 1.29
C THR A 169 12.77 -12.05 2.08
N ALA A 170 13.96 -12.13 2.67
CA ALA A 170 14.72 -11.00 3.22
C ALA A 170 15.72 -10.47 2.18
N GLY A 171 16.13 -9.20 2.31
CA GLY A 171 17.20 -8.64 1.48
C GLY A 171 16.76 -7.87 0.23
N GLY A 172 15.49 -7.48 0.15
CA GLY A 172 14.97 -6.67 -0.94
C GLY A 172 14.71 -7.45 -2.24
N LYS A 173 14.38 -6.72 -3.31
CA LYS A 173 13.77 -7.22 -4.56
C LYS A 173 14.51 -8.40 -5.23
N ASN A 174 15.83 -8.51 -5.05
CA ASN A 174 16.65 -9.49 -5.77
C ASN A 174 17.17 -10.63 -4.88
N SER A 175 16.84 -10.63 -3.60
CA SER A 175 17.31 -11.66 -2.68
C SER A 175 16.31 -12.81 -2.59
N GLN A 176 16.80 -14.04 -2.67
CA GLN A 176 16.01 -15.26 -2.49
C GLN A 176 16.17 -15.85 -1.08
N VAL A 177 16.91 -15.16 -0.21
CA VAL A 177 17.18 -15.60 1.16
C VAL A 177 15.89 -15.52 1.97
N PRO A 178 15.45 -16.59 2.66
CA PRO A 178 14.24 -16.55 3.49
C PRO A 178 14.40 -15.60 4.69
N THR A 179 13.29 -15.06 5.22
CA THR A 179 13.37 -14.25 6.45
C THR A 179 13.79 -15.09 7.66
N ALA A 180 14.28 -14.44 8.71
CA ALA A 180 14.75 -15.09 9.94
C ALA A 180 13.71 -16.05 10.55
N MET A 181 12.41 -15.72 10.45
CA MET A 181 11.34 -16.57 10.95
C MET A 181 11.14 -17.86 10.12
N TRP A 182 11.32 -17.79 8.80
CA TRP A 182 11.27 -18.93 7.91
C TRP A 182 12.51 -19.84 8.06
N ILE A 183 13.68 -19.26 8.32
CA ILE A 183 14.90 -20.02 8.64
C ILE A 183 14.76 -20.74 9.99
N LYS A 184 14.30 -20.04 11.03
CA LYS A 184 14.21 -20.58 12.40
C LYS A 184 13.08 -21.58 12.59
N ARG A 185 11.94 -21.40 11.90
CA ARG A 185 10.73 -22.21 12.09
C ARG A 185 10.08 -22.58 10.75
N PRO A 186 10.77 -23.28 9.84
CA PRO A 186 10.28 -23.54 8.48
C PRO A 186 8.93 -24.29 8.47
N LYS A 187 8.83 -25.40 9.24
CA LYS A 187 7.55 -26.13 9.42
C LYS A 187 6.49 -25.25 10.06
N GLY A 188 6.86 -24.50 11.09
CA GLY A 188 5.92 -23.66 11.84
C GLY A 188 5.28 -22.56 10.99
N GLN A 189 6.05 -21.89 10.13
CA GLN A 189 5.52 -20.87 9.21
C GLN A 189 4.65 -21.49 8.13
N LEU A 190 5.11 -22.60 7.52
CA LEU A 190 4.34 -23.24 6.46
C LEU A 190 2.98 -23.76 6.97
N ALA A 191 2.93 -24.35 8.17
CA ALA A 191 1.66 -24.77 8.79
C ALA A 191 0.64 -23.63 8.91
N LYS A 192 1.09 -22.40 9.21
CA LYS A 192 0.18 -21.25 9.28
C LYS A 192 -0.41 -20.93 7.92
N CYS A 193 0.42 -20.96 6.87
CA CYS A 193 -0.02 -20.71 5.50
C CYS A 193 -1.01 -21.79 5.04
N GLY A 194 -0.70 -23.07 5.22
CA GLY A 194 -1.61 -24.18 4.87
C GLY A 194 -2.94 -24.11 5.61
N LYS A 195 -2.91 -23.72 6.89
CA LYS A 195 -4.13 -23.52 7.68
C LYS A 195 -4.94 -22.32 7.18
N ALA A 196 -4.30 -21.20 6.85
CA ALA A 196 -4.96 -20.03 6.27
C ALA A 196 -5.65 -20.40 4.96
N ALA A 197 -4.93 -21.04 4.03
CA ALA A 197 -5.46 -21.48 2.75
C ALA A 197 -6.69 -22.39 2.92
N SER A 198 -6.61 -23.39 3.80
CA SER A 198 -7.71 -24.32 4.05
C SER A 198 -8.92 -23.66 4.70
N LEU A 199 -8.71 -22.66 5.57
CA LEU A 199 -9.80 -21.85 6.14
C LEU A 199 -10.46 -20.97 5.08
N ARG A 200 -9.69 -20.39 4.14
CA ARG A 200 -10.26 -19.64 3.00
C ARG A 200 -11.10 -20.54 2.10
N ALA A 201 -10.63 -21.75 1.80
CA ALA A 201 -11.39 -22.72 1.02
C ALA A 201 -12.69 -23.15 1.73
N ALA A 202 -12.64 -23.35 3.06
CA ALA A 202 -13.81 -23.71 3.84
C ALA A 202 -14.80 -22.54 4.03
N PHE A 203 -14.32 -21.30 4.14
CA PHE A 203 -15.10 -20.10 4.48
C PHE A 203 -14.83 -18.93 3.52
N PRO A 204 -15.16 -19.06 2.22
CA PRO A 204 -14.75 -18.09 1.20
C PRO A 204 -15.35 -16.68 1.36
N GLU A 205 -16.54 -16.56 1.96
CA GLU A 205 -17.16 -15.24 2.21
C GLU A 205 -16.56 -14.52 3.43
N GLU A 206 -15.98 -15.27 4.36
CA GLU A 206 -15.54 -14.77 5.66
C GLU A 206 -14.02 -14.55 5.74
N CYS A 207 -13.28 -15.36 4.99
CA CYS A 207 -11.83 -15.50 5.13
C CYS A 207 -11.11 -15.03 3.86
N GLY A 208 -10.36 -13.93 3.98
CA GLY A 208 -9.38 -13.46 3.00
C GLY A 208 -7.96 -13.92 3.30
N TYR A 209 -6.99 -13.49 2.51
CA TYR A 209 -5.57 -13.83 2.70
C TYR A 209 -5.05 -13.42 4.09
N ALA A 210 -4.26 -14.30 4.70
CA ALA A 210 -3.58 -14.01 5.97
C ALA A 210 -2.31 -13.18 5.76
N ALA A 211 -1.91 -12.43 6.77
CA ALA A 211 -0.61 -11.75 6.82
C ALA A 211 0.56 -12.72 6.56
N GLU A 212 0.46 -13.94 7.10
CA GLU A 212 1.44 -14.99 6.88
C GLU A 212 1.58 -15.44 5.42
N GLU A 213 0.53 -15.29 4.60
CA GLU A 213 0.57 -15.59 3.17
C GLU A 213 1.06 -14.40 2.34
N MET A 214 1.02 -13.18 2.87
CA MET A 214 1.26 -11.94 2.12
C MET A 214 2.61 -11.30 2.41
N GLU A 215 3.23 -11.60 3.56
CA GLU A 215 4.51 -11.01 3.94
C GLU A 215 5.60 -11.24 2.87
N GLY A 216 6.19 -10.14 2.38
CA GLY A 216 7.24 -10.16 1.35
C GLY A 216 6.74 -10.24 -0.09
N LYS A 217 5.42 -10.32 -0.33
CA LYS A 217 4.84 -10.26 -1.67
C LYS A 217 4.73 -8.82 -2.16
N ILE A 218 4.54 -8.65 -3.46
CA ILE A 218 4.32 -7.35 -4.11
C ILE A 218 2.81 -7.18 -4.31
N ILE A 219 2.27 -6.02 -3.96
CA ILE A 219 0.88 -5.68 -4.28
C ILE A 219 0.89 -4.78 -5.53
N ASP A 220 0.14 -5.16 -6.56
CA ASP A 220 -0.29 -4.21 -7.59
C ASP A 220 -1.51 -3.49 -7.04
N ILE A 221 -1.27 -2.40 -6.31
CA ILE A 221 -2.31 -1.42 -6.03
C ILE A 221 -2.28 -0.47 -7.22
N ASP A 222 -3.25 -0.58 -8.12
CA ASP A 222 -3.57 0.52 -9.02
C ASP A 222 -3.94 1.72 -8.15
N GLY A 223 -3.37 2.89 -8.43
CA GLY A 223 -3.40 4.07 -7.54
C GLY A 223 -4.78 4.67 -7.21
N SER A 224 -5.88 3.96 -7.49
CA SER A 224 -7.26 4.28 -7.19
C SER A 224 -7.78 3.72 -5.86
N ASP A 225 -7.11 2.75 -5.24
CA ASP A 225 -7.62 2.07 -4.02
C ASP A 225 -7.14 2.69 -2.71
N VAL A 226 -6.50 3.86 -2.76
CA VAL A 226 -6.27 4.68 -1.56
C VAL A 226 -7.57 5.41 -1.25
N ILE A 227 -8.38 4.82 -0.38
CA ILE A 227 -9.57 5.47 0.15
C ILE A 227 -9.09 6.57 1.11
N ASP A 228 -9.04 7.82 0.63
CA ASP A 228 -9.09 9.00 1.49
C ASP A 228 -10.47 9.01 2.17
N ILE A 229 -10.53 8.49 3.40
CA ILE A 229 -11.74 8.57 4.22
C ILE A 229 -11.77 9.97 4.83
N ASP A 230 -12.49 10.89 4.19
CA ASP A 230 -12.95 12.12 4.83
C ASP A 230 -13.99 11.78 5.90
N LEU A 231 -13.55 11.74 7.16
CA LEU A 231 -14.40 11.55 8.34
C LEU A 231 -15.09 12.88 8.70
N SER A 232 -15.99 13.34 7.83
CA SER A 232 -16.81 14.53 8.09
C SER A 232 -18.24 14.35 7.58
N ALA A 233 -19.05 13.52 8.26
CA ALA A 233 -20.50 13.75 8.31
C ALA A 233 -21.19 12.86 9.34
N GLU A 234 -21.65 13.48 10.44
CA GLU A 234 -22.82 12.97 11.16
C GLU A 234 -23.89 14.06 11.22
N SER A 235 -25.07 13.69 10.70
CA SER A 235 -26.44 14.21 10.93
C SER A 235 -26.76 15.70 10.79
N ALA A 236 -27.63 16.01 9.82
CA ALA A 236 -28.91 16.68 10.11
C ALA A 236 -29.92 16.53 8.96
N THR A 237 -31.12 16.08 9.32
CA THR A 237 -32.39 16.17 8.57
C THR A 237 -32.84 17.62 8.35
N ALA A 238 -33.17 18.03 7.12
CA ALA A 238 -34.29 18.92 6.77
C ALA A 238 -34.38 19.14 5.23
N ALA A 239 -35.61 19.23 4.72
CA ALA A 239 -35.96 19.46 3.32
C ALA A 239 -35.68 20.93 2.85
N PRO A 240 -35.72 21.22 1.53
CA PRO A 240 -34.92 22.27 0.91
C PRO A 240 -35.61 23.65 0.91
N VAL A 241 -34.83 24.69 1.27
CA VAL A 241 -35.15 26.09 0.97
C VAL A 241 -34.18 26.62 -0.06
N GLN A 242 -34.71 27.13 -1.17
CA GLN A 242 -33.96 27.77 -2.25
C GLN A 242 -33.59 29.22 -1.91
N GLN A 243 -32.46 29.63 -2.52
CA GLN A 243 -31.93 30.97 -2.80
C GLN A 243 -30.94 31.57 -1.77
N PRO A 244 -30.03 32.47 -2.17
CA PRO A 244 -29.57 32.87 -3.53
C PRO A 244 -28.03 32.72 -3.73
N GLN A 245 -27.59 32.65 -4.99
CA GLN A 245 -26.18 32.69 -5.39
C GLN A 245 -25.48 33.92 -4.80
N ALA A 246 -24.46 33.69 -3.97
CA ALA A 246 -23.55 34.71 -3.48
C ALA A 246 -22.15 34.48 -4.08
N GLU A 247 -21.56 35.56 -4.59
CA GLU A 247 -20.27 35.65 -5.27
C GLU A 247 -19.13 35.01 -4.46
N VAL A 248 -18.42 34.06 -5.09
CA VAL A 248 -17.23 33.43 -4.53
C VAL A 248 -16.05 34.40 -4.66
N LYS A 249 -15.62 34.98 -3.55
CA LYS A 249 -14.28 35.58 -3.41
C LYS A 249 -13.21 34.51 -3.64
N PRO A 250 -12.11 34.80 -4.35
CA PRO A 250 -11.05 33.82 -4.59
C PRO A 250 -10.36 33.46 -3.27
N GLU A 251 -10.45 32.20 -2.89
CA GLU A 251 -9.71 31.65 -1.75
C GLU A 251 -8.23 31.56 -2.14
N VAL A 252 -7.39 32.30 -1.42
CA VAL A 252 -5.95 32.41 -1.70
C VAL A 252 -5.29 31.10 -1.32
N ILE A 253 -4.76 30.39 -2.32
CA ILE A 253 -4.04 29.13 -2.15
C ILE A 253 -2.63 29.44 -1.64
N ASP A 254 -2.23 28.86 -0.50
CA ASP A 254 -0.86 28.97 0.02
C ASP A 254 0.08 28.13 -0.88
N ALA A 255 0.77 28.82 -1.79
CA ALA A 255 1.62 28.24 -2.83
C ALA A 255 2.85 27.46 -2.29
N SER A 256 3.08 27.49 -0.98
CA SER A 256 4.23 26.88 -0.30
C SER A 256 4.13 25.34 -0.17
N LYS A 257 2.97 24.74 -0.52
CA LYS A 257 2.68 23.30 -0.34
C LYS A 257 2.55 22.50 -1.64
N LEU A 258 2.73 23.12 -2.80
CA LEU A 258 2.60 22.44 -4.10
C LEU A 258 3.93 21.73 -4.47
N ASP A 259 3.85 20.48 -4.90
CA ASP A 259 5.04 19.74 -5.38
C ASP A 259 5.60 20.44 -6.64
N PRO A 260 6.90 20.80 -6.70
CA PRO A 260 7.51 21.39 -7.89
C PRO A 260 7.34 20.58 -9.19
N LYS A 261 7.11 19.26 -9.09
CA LYS A 261 6.82 18.40 -10.24
C LYS A 261 5.41 18.63 -10.80
N LEU A 262 4.44 18.90 -9.92
CA LEU A 262 3.06 19.21 -10.32
C LEU A 262 3.02 20.50 -11.13
N ILE A 263 3.69 21.56 -10.65
CA ILE A 263 3.73 22.86 -11.33
C ILE A 263 4.26 22.70 -12.76
N ARG A 264 5.38 21.98 -12.94
CA ARG A 264 5.96 21.71 -14.27
C ARG A 264 5.05 20.86 -15.16
N ALA A 265 4.31 19.91 -14.58
CA ALA A 265 3.38 19.08 -15.32
C ALA A 265 2.18 19.89 -15.83
N VAL A 266 1.63 20.77 -14.99
CA VAL A 266 0.54 21.69 -15.35
C VAL A 266 0.99 22.69 -16.41
N GLU A 267 2.19 23.28 -16.29
CA GLU A 267 2.77 24.16 -17.32
C GLU A 267 2.94 23.45 -18.68
N THR A 268 3.44 22.22 -18.67
CA THR A 268 3.62 21.42 -19.90
C THR A 268 2.28 21.08 -20.52
N LEU A 269 1.28 20.75 -19.71
CA LEU A 269 -0.09 20.50 -20.17
C LEU A 269 -0.69 21.74 -20.82
N ILE A 270 -0.60 22.90 -20.15
CA ILE A 270 -1.09 24.18 -20.69
C ILE A 270 -0.43 24.53 -22.02
N LYS A 271 0.87 24.28 -22.16
CA LYS A 271 1.58 24.51 -23.43
C LYS A 271 1.03 23.64 -24.55
N ARG A 272 0.88 22.33 -24.30
CA ARG A 272 0.32 21.39 -25.28
C ARG A 272 -1.13 21.70 -25.65
N THR A 273 -1.93 22.15 -24.68
CA THR A 273 -3.34 22.45 -24.91
C THR A 273 -3.53 23.75 -25.68
N LYS A 274 -2.63 24.73 -25.50
CA LYS A 274 -2.54 25.92 -26.37
C LYS A 274 -2.18 25.53 -27.81
N ASP A 275 -1.14 24.71 -27.98
CA ASP A 275 -0.67 24.28 -29.31
C ASP A 275 -1.73 23.46 -30.08
N ALA A 276 -2.49 22.61 -29.37
CA ALA A 276 -3.52 21.75 -29.95
C ALA A 276 -4.95 22.34 -29.89
N ASN A 277 -5.13 23.51 -29.29
CA ASN A 277 -6.42 24.14 -28.99
C ASN A 277 -7.47 23.21 -28.35
N ALA A 278 -7.03 22.26 -27.51
CA ALA A 278 -7.84 21.17 -26.98
C ALA A 278 -8.22 21.38 -25.50
N TRP A 279 -8.88 22.50 -25.19
CA TRP A 279 -9.17 22.92 -23.82
C TRP A 279 -10.14 21.99 -23.08
N ALA A 280 -11.16 21.44 -23.76
CA ALA A 280 -12.12 20.51 -23.14
C ALA A 280 -11.44 19.19 -22.71
N ALA A 281 -10.55 18.66 -23.55
CA ALA A 281 -9.77 17.47 -23.23
C ALA A 281 -8.77 17.72 -22.09
N ALA A 282 -8.27 18.96 -21.96
CA ALA A 282 -7.42 19.36 -20.86
C ALA A 282 -8.17 19.37 -19.52
N GLU A 283 -9.41 19.89 -19.51
CA GLU A 283 -10.25 19.91 -18.31
C GLU A 283 -10.58 18.48 -17.83
N GLU A 284 -10.92 17.59 -18.75
CA GLU A 284 -11.16 16.16 -18.45
C GLU A 284 -9.89 15.47 -17.95
N PHE A 285 -8.74 15.74 -18.59
CA PHE A 285 -7.46 15.20 -18.16
C PHE A 285 -7.10 15.66 -16.74
N ILE A 286 -7.23 16.96 -16.42
CA ILE A 286 -6.94 17.49 -15.08
C ILE A 286 -7.90 16.90 -14.05
N ALA A 287 -9.20 16.81 -14.36
CA ALA A 287 -10.20 16.24 -13.45
C ALA A 287 -9.98 14.74 -13.17
N SER A 288 -9.41 14.02 -14.12
CA SER A 288 -9.07 12.60 -13.94
C SER A 288 -7.72 12.39 -13.24
N ARG A 289 -6.78 13.34 -13.39
CA ARG A 289 -5.37 13.16 -12.99
C ARG A 289 -5.02 13.76 -11.64
N PHE A 290 -5.70 14.83 -11.24
CA PHE A 290 -5.44 15.58 -10.01
C PHE A 290 -6.69 15.63 -9.15
N THR A 291 -6.52 15.68 -7.83
CA THR A 291 -7.60 15.77 -6.85
C THR A 291 -7.26 16.84 -5.80
N GLY A 292 -8.25 17.26 -5.01
CA GLY A 292 -8.04 18.21 -3.91
C GLY A 292 -7.41 19.54 -4.33
N VAL A 293 -6.39 19.99 -3.59
CA VAL A 293 -5.71 21.29 -3.80
C VAL A 293 -4.99 21.37 -5.15
N ASP A 294 -4.46 20.24 -5.63
CA ASP A 294 -3.75 20.15 -6.91
C ASP A 294 -4.68 20.35 -8.10
N LEU A 295 -5.90 19.78 -8.02
CA LEU A 295 -6.97 19.99 -9.00
C LEU A 295 -7.40 21.46 -9.03
N ILE A 296 -7.55 22.08 -7.86
CA ILE A 296 -7.94 23.50 -7.76
C ILE A 296 -6.86 24.39 -8.41
N TYR A 297 -5.58 24.13 -8.12
CA TYR A 297 -4.46 24.85 -8.73
C TYR A 297 -4.41 24.65 -10.25
N ALA A 298 -4.46 23.40 -10.72
CA ALA A 298 -4.36 23.08 -12.14
C ALA A 298 -5.54 23.66 -12.94
N ARG A 299 -6.75 23.66 -12.37
CA ARG A 299 -7.94 24.27 -12.98
C ARG A 299 -7.86 25.78 -13.02
N ALA A 300 -7.37 26.41 -11.94
CA ALA A 300 -7.15 27.86 -11.89
C ALA A 300 -6.12 28.33 -12.92
N GLU A 301 -5.01 27.60 -13.09
CA GLU A 301 -4.00 27.93 -14.11
C GLU A 301 -4.47 27.63 -15.54
N LEU A 302 -5.27 26.57 -15.75
CA LEU A 302 -5.90 26.32 -17.05
C LEU A 302 -6.90 27.44 -17.42
N ASP A 303 -7.74 27.87 -16.48
CA ASP A 303 -8.69 28.97 -16.69
C ASP A 303 -7.98 30.30 -16.97
N LYS A 304 -6.89 30.58 -16.25
CA LYS A 304 -6.03 31.74 -16.50
C LYS A 304 -5.39 31.68 -17.89
N ALA A 305 -4.93 30.51 -18.32
CA ALA A 305 -4.36 30.30 -19.64
C ALA A 305 -5.40 30.43 -20.77
N LYS A 306 -6.65 30.03 -20.52
CA LYS A 306 -7.80 30.16 -21.43
C LYS A 306 -8.28 31.61 -21.54
N ARG A 307 -8.15 32.40 -20.45
CA ARG A 307 -8.50 33.83 -20.38
C ARG A 307 -7.44 34.78 -20.93
N GLN A 308 -6.25 34.32 -21.31
CA GLN A 308 -5.25 35.16 -21.97
C GLN A 308 -5.40 35.06 -23.50
N PRO A 309 -6.15 35.97 -24.17
CA PRO A 309 -6.01 36.15 -25.60
C PRO A 309 -4.65 36.81 -25.90
N ALA A 310 -4.08 36.42 -27.04
CA ALA A 310 -2.86 36.92 -27.66
C ALA A 310 -2.38 38.32 -27.19
N LEU A 311 -1.26 38.36 -26.46
CA LEU A 311 -0.36 39.51 -26.54
C LEU A 311 0.45 39.36 -27.83
N THR A 312 -0.08 39.95 -28.89
CA THR A 312 0.66 40.22 -30.12
C THR A 312 1.81 41.18 -29.81
N HIS A 313 3.05 40.69 -29.89
CA HIS A 313 4.18 41.52 -30.30
C HIS A 313 4.51 41.16 -31.75
N THR A 314 3.87 41.87 -32.68
CA THR A 314 4.46 42.13 -33.99
C THR A 314 5.57 43.16 -33.77
N GLU A 315 6.83 42.74 -33.79
CA GLU A 315 7.94 43.52 -34.33
C GLU A 315 9.21 42.66 -34.45
N GLY A 316 9.54 42.34 -35.70
CA GLY A 316 10.87 42.03 -36.22
C GLY A 316 11.75 41.04 -35.45
N MET A 317 11.88 39.81 -35.96
CA MET A 317 13.18 39.12 -35.94
C MET A 317 13.32 38.16 -37.11
N THR A 318 14.34 38.47 -37.89
CA THR A 318 14.96 37.74 -38.98
C THR A 318 15.27 36.29 -38.62
N MET A 319 15.06 35.38 -39.59
CA MET A 319 15.46 33.98 -39.52
C MET A 319 16.99 33.87 -39.29
N PRO A 320 17.47 33.14 -38.28
CA PRO A 320 18.87 32.73 -38.21
C PRO A 320 19.15 31.61 -39.23
N PRO A 321 20.30 31.63 -39.91
CA PRO A 321 20.63 30.66 -40.96
C PRO A 321 20.87 29.25 -40.38
N LEU A 322 20.45 28.24 -41.15
CA LEU A 322 20.65 26.82 -40.88
C LEU A 322 22.15 26.48 -40.72
N SER A 323 22.43 25.65 -39.72
CA SER A 323 23.76 25.09 -39.42
C SER A 323 24.30 24.31 -40.62
N ALA A 324 25.61 24.45 -40.89
CA ALA A 324 26.31 23.81 -42.00
C ALA A 324 26.12 22.28 -42.06
N LYS A 325 25.85 21.64 -40.91
CA LYS A 325 25.57 20.19 -40.84
C LYS A 325 24.23 19.79 -41.46
N ASP A 326 23.22 20.65 -41.41
CA ASP A 326 21.89 20.37 -41.97
C ASP A 326 21.86 20.59 -43.49
N THR A 327 22.71 21.48 -43.99
CA THR A 327 22.88 21.75 -45.43
C THR A 327 23.63 20.62 -46.14
N GLU A 328 24.55 19.92 -45.46
CA GLU A 328 25.21 18.73 -46.03
C GLU A 328 24.33 17.48 -46.01
N LEU A 329 23.55 17.29 -44.95
CA LEU A 329 22.64 16.13 -44.85
C LEU A 329 21.50 16.20 -45.88
N SER A 330 21.04 17.41 -46.23
CA SER A 330 20.04 17.64 -47.27
C SER A 330 20.59 17.46 -48.69
N LYS A 331 21.84 17.88 -48.96
CA LYS A 331 22.53 17.61 -50.23
C LYS A 331 22.83 16.13 -50.45
N ALA A 332 23.23 15.40 -49.41
CA ALA A 332 23.46 13.96 -49.48
C ALA A 332 22.17 13.15 -49.74
N ARG A 333 21.02 13.63 -49.25
CA ARG A 333 19.70 13.01 -49.49
C ARG A 333 19.14 13.28 -50.88
N GLN A 334 19.56 14.34 -51.57
CA GLN A 334 19.15 14.66 -52.94
C GLN A 334 20.03 13.99 -54.02
N ALA A 335 21.22 13.49 -53.68
CA ALA A 335 22.13 12.83 -54.62
C ALA A 335 21.94 11.29 -54.72
N LEU A 336 20.95 10.73 -54.03
CA LEU A 336 20.64 9.28 -53.99
C LEU A 336 19.21 8.97 -54.51
N ARG A 337 18.65 9.84 -55.35
CA ARG A 337 17.41 9.60 -56.10
C ARG A 337 17.62 9.79 -57.59
#